data_AF-A0A939WPC7-F1
#
_entry.id   AF-A0A939WPC7-F1
#
_cell.length_a   1.000
_cell.length_b   1.000
_cell.length_c   1.000
_cell.angle_alpha   90.00
_cell.angle_beta   90.00
_cell.angle_gamma   90.00
#
_symmetry.space_group_name_H-M   'P 1'
#
loop_
_entity.id
_entity.type
_entity.pdbx_description
1 polymer ?
#
loop_
_entity_poly.entity_id
_entity_poly.type
_entity_poly.pdbx_seq_one_letter_code
_entity_poly.pdbx_strand_id
1 'polypeptide(L)'
;RVRDSKGHDIPYAFRAAKTRVVDEVKEWRELKITRVTEADGRLVVDAEFPAGSSNPERFLALKVATPLTDFEQSVEVSSEGVPLASGVLCDYRKFADLRVTEMPLEASFRRTLTVAFSKPTSEAAAAAFERTIRENGEGKLEAKSVRESVVNRPFRIDSLSVAVPKTRVSFESAPPMVVSTACTVETDAKAKKTVLETSTFGLPATAIAINATDRNFSRKVAVFRRMDARWHPLATGRISAVNLPGEKKSSLEIAFGREVRETALRIEIENDDNPPLTLATTSDAGAEGFPVTLKVTPYDIVLVAAPGEKYSLVVEPGADRLRYDEAILGYIDRVQDPVRFEISGNTGGGDPYGIIIGGEDGPTAVWLTTPGVIPVVSIIVFVVLGFLCIRLIKTKECS
;
A
#
# COMPACT_ATOMS: atom_id res chain seq x y z
N ARG A 1 -8.24 24.93 -16.89
CA ARG A 1 -9.70 25.00 -16.69
C ARG A 1 -10.31 23.65 -16.99
N VAL A 2 -11.37 23.26 -16.30
CA VAL A 2 -12.17 22.10 -16.68
C VAL A 2 -13.48 22.61 -17.24
N ARG A 3 -13.92 22.11 -18.40
CA ARG A 3 -15.16 22.52 -19.06
C ARG A 3 -16.14 21.36 -19.18
N ASP A 4 -17.44 21.63 -19.07
CA ASP A 4 -18.51 20.67 -19.37
C ASP A 4 -18.73 20.49 -20.89
N SER A 5 -19.70 19.67 -21.30
CA SER A 5 -20.01 19.43 -22.72
C SER A 5 -20.56 20.67 -23.45
N LYS A 6 -21.03 21.67 -22.69
CA LYS A 6 -21.54 22.94 -23.18
C LYS A 6 -20.46 24.02 -23.22
N GLY A 7 -19.25 23.72 -22.78
CA GLY A 7 -18.11 24.63 -22.76
C GLY A 7 -18.06 25.55 -21.53
N HIS A 8 -18.90 25.33 -20.52
CA HIS A 8 -18.85 26.11 -19.28
C HIS A 8 -17.69 25.67 -18.40
N ASP A 9 -16.96 26.63 -17.84
CA ASP A 9 -15.92 26.34 -16.86
C ASP A 9 -16.57 25.85 -15.56
N ILE A 10 -16.11 24.69 -15.07
CA ILE A 10 -16.56 24.08 -13.82
C ILE A 10 -15.49 24.13 -12.73
N PRO A 11 -15.89 24.20 -11.45
CA PRO A 11 -14.94 24.10 -10.34
C PRO A 11 -14.31 22.72 -10.24
N TYR A 12 -13.05 22.71 -9.79
CA TYR A 12 -12.29 21.49 -9.57
C TYR A 12 -11.25 21.71 -8.45
N ALA A 13 -10.80 20.63 -7.83
CA ALA A 13 -9.77 20.62 -6.82
C ALA A 13 -8.48 20.00 -7.34
N PHE A 14 -7.34 20.51 -6.88
CA PHE A 14 -6.04 19.85 -7.03
C PHE A 14 -5.68 19.19 -5.71
N ARG A 15 -5.29 17.92 -5.76
CA ARG A 15 -4.73 17.22 -4.60
C ARG A 15 -3.52 16.41 -5.02
N ALA A 16 -2.57 16.22 -4.11
CA ALA A 16 -1.48 15.29 -4.36
C ALA A 16 -2.06 13.90 -4.65
N ALA A 17 -1.60 13.28 -5.73
CA ALA A 17 -2.11 11.99 -6.15
C ALA A 17 -1.73 10.94 -5.09
N LYS A 18 -2.65 10.01 -4.86
CA LYS A 18 -2.43 8.87 -3.98
C LYS A 18 -2.45 7.59 -4.79
N THR A 19 -1.80 6.53 -4.32
CA THR A 19 -1.91 5.20 -4.89
C THR A 19 -2.70 4.31 -3.95
N ARG A 20 -3.66 3.58 -4.51
CA ARG A 20 -4.42 2.56 -3.79
C ARG A 20 -3.50 1.37 -3.57
N VAL A 21 -3.16 1.09 -2.33
CA VAL A 21 -2.37 -0.07 -1.93
C VAL A 21 -3.34 -1.08 -1.32
N VAL A 22 -3.26 -2.32 -1.80
CA VAL A 22 -4.13 -3.41 -1.38
C VAL A 22 -3.25 -4.46 -0.75
N ASP A 23 -3.26 -4.50 0.58
CA ASP A 23 -2.49 -5.45 1.37
C ASP A 23 -3.39 -6.55 1.89
N GLU A 24 -2.90 -7.79 1.86
CA GLU A 24 -3.51 -8.88 2.61
C GLU A 24 -2.89 -8.93 4.01
N VAL A 25 -3.68 -8.55 5.02
CA VAL A 25 -3.26 -8.61 6.42
C VAL A 25 -3.92 -9.79 7.12
N LYS A 26 -3.23 -10.34 8.12
CA LYS A 26 -3.79 -11.39 8.99
C LYS A 26 -4.75 -10.76 9.98
N GLU A 27 -6.01 -11.16 9.96
CA GLU A 27 -6.96 -10.89 11.04
C GLU A 27 -7.08 -12.14 11.91
N TRP A 28 -6.79 -11.99 13.20
CA TRP A 28 -6.99 -13.08 14.17
C TRP A 28 -8.44 -13.12 14.60
N ARG A 29 -9.07 -14.29 14.45
CA ARG A 29 -10.42 -14.54 14.90
C ARG A 29 -10.44 -15.74 15.83
N GLU A 30 -11.12 -15.58 16.95
CA GLU A 30 -11.27 -16.62 17.95
C GLU A 30 -12.22 -17.71 17.46
N LEU A 31 -11.83 -18.96 17.67
CA LEU A 31 -12.67 -20.12 17.42
C LEU A 31 -13.48 -20.46 18.66
N LYS A 32 -14.70 -20.93 18.45
CA LYS A 32 -15.54 -21.49 19.50
C LYS A 32 -15.16 -22.96 19.70
N ILE A 33 -14.70 -23.30 20.90
CA ILE A 33 -14.43 -24.69 21.27
C ILE A 33 -15.76 -25.41 21.44
N THR A 34 -15.97 -26.50 20.69
CA THR A 34 -17.20 -27.29 20.72
C THR A 34 -17.05 -28.56 21.54
N ARG A 35 -15.87 -29.15 21.54
CA ARG A 35 -15.60 -30.41 22.25
C ARG A 35 -14.15 -30.46 22.72
N VAL A 36 -13.96 -31.02 23.91
CA VAL A 36 -12.64 -31.35 24.46
C VAL A 36 -12.67 -32.81 24.91
N THR A 37 -11.72 -33.61 24.43
CA THR A 37 -11.59 -35.03 24.77
C THR A 37 -10.15 -35.31 25.21
N GLU A 38 -9.97 -36.05 26.29
CA GLU A 38 -8.66 -36.49 26.75
C GLU A 38 -8.62 -38.01 26.78
N ALA A 39 -7.69 -38.61 26.04
CA ALA A 39 -7.47 -40.05 26.00
C ALA A 39 -5.99 -40.33 25.72
N ASP A 40 -5.41 -41.35 26.36
CA ASP A 40 -4.04 -41.82 26.14
C ASP A 40 -2.96 -40.71 26.24
N GLY A 41 -3.16 -39.72 27.11
CA GLY A 41 -2.24 -38.59 27.30
C GLY A 41 -2.24 -37.58 26.14
N ARG A 42 -3.26 -37.63 25.28
CA ARG A 42 -3.52 -36.70 24.18
C ARG A 42 -4.79 -35.90 24.46
N LEU A 43 -4.69 -34.58 24.36
CA LEU A 43 -5.80 -33.65 24.48
C LEU A 43 -6.27 -33.28 23.07
N VAL A 44 -7.51 -33.62 22.72
CA VAL A 44 -8.12 -33.32 21.43
C VAL A 44 -9.19 -32.25 21.62
N VAL A 45 -9.07 -31.15 20.88
CA VAL A 45 -9.98 -30.01 20.91
C VAL A 45 -10.61 -29.85 19.53
N ASP A 46 -11.93 -30.02 19.45
CA ASP A 46 -12.69 -29.62 18.28
C ASP A 46 -13.17 -28.18 18.45
N ALA A 47 -12.92 -27.37 17.44
CA ALA A 47 -13.28 -25.96 17.43
C ALA A 47 -13.92 -25.58 16.09
N GLU A 48 -14.90 -24.69 16.15
CA GLU A 48 -15.63 -24.19 15.00
C GLU A 48 -15.54 -22.66 14.94
N PHE A 49 -15.69 -22.12 13.75
CA PHE A 49 -15.86 -20.68 13.60
C PHE A 49 -17.23 -20.24 14.15
N PRO A 50 -17.33 -19.11 14.87
CA PRO A 50 -18.59 -18.67 15.48
C PRO A 50 -19.74 -18.54 14.46
N ALA A 51 -20.95 -18.94 14.86
CA ALA A 51 -22.14 -18.91 13.99
C ALA A 51 -22.45 -17.48 13.50
N GLY A 52 -22.49 -17.29 12.18
CA GLY A 52 -22.74 -16.00 11.52
C GLY A 52 -22.02 -15.82 10.19
N SER A 53 -20.92 -16.55 9.96
CA SER A 53 -20.25 -16.64 8.67
C SER A 53 -20.79 -17.84 7.87
N SER A 54 -21.63 -17.59 6.87
CA SER A 54 -22.18 -18.65 6.02
C SER A 54 -21.14 -19.31 5.10
N ASN A 55 -19.92 -18.78 5.00
CA ASN A 55 -18.91 -19.24 4.06
C ASN A 55 -17.70 -19.82 4.81
N PRO A 56 -17.08 -20.91 4.30
CA PRO A 56 -15.80 -21.36 4.81
C PRO A 56 -14.76 -20.25 4.65
N GLU A 57 -13.85 -20.12 5.63
CA GLU A 57 -12.82 -19.09 5.68
C GLU A 57 -11.46 -19.72 5.36
N ARG A 58 -10.55 -18.97 4.73
CA ARG A 58 -9.21 -19.45 4.41
C ARG A 58 -8.32 -19.32 5.65
N PHE A 59 -8.00 -20.42 6.32
CA PHE A 59 -7.13 -20.38 7.50
C PHE A 59 -5.66 -20.34 7.08
N LEU A 60 -4.90 -19.41 7.66
CA LEU A 60 -3.47 -19.20 7.37
C LEU A 60 -2.55 -19.68 8.50
N ALA A 61 -3.01 -19.56 9.74
CA ALA A 61 -2.25 -19.94 10.92
C ALA A 61 -3.21 -20.24 12.09
N LEU A 62 -2.78 -21.11 13.00
CA LEU A 62 -3.41 -21.35 14.30
C LEU A 62 -2.59 -20.65 15.39
N LYS A 63 -3.26 -19.99 16.31
CA LYS A 63 -2.70 -19.45 17.55
C LYS A 63 -3.37 -20.08 18.75
N VAL A 64 -2.57 -20.51 19.71
CA VAL A 64 -3.02 -21.14 20.94
C VAL A 64 -2.67 -20.22 22.11
N ALA A 65 -3.69 -19.65 22.74
CA ALA A 65 -3.50 -18.89 23.97
C ALA A 65 -3.39 -19.86 25.14
N THR A 66 -2.27 -19.82 25.86
CA THR A 66 -2.04 -20.62 27.06
C THR A 66 -1.40 -19.76 28.15
N PRO A 67 -1.85 -19.89 29.41
CA PRO A 67 -1.23 -19.19 30.53
C PRO A 67 0.05 -19.90 31.01
N LEU A 68 0.34 -21.10 30.48
CA LEU A 68 1.50 -21.87 30.85
C LEU A 68 2.79 -21.18 30.38
N THR A 69 3.80 -21.23 31.24
CA THR A 69 5.19 -20.95 30.92
C THR A 69 5.97 -22.24 30.97
N ASP A 70 7.17 -22.25 30.37
CA ASP A 70 8.09 -23.39 30.43
C ASP A 70 7.46 -24.71 29.96
N PHE A 71 6.78 -24.66 28.80
CA PHE A 71 6.07 -25.80 28.23
C PHE A 71 6.62 -26.18 26.87
N GLU A 72 6.35 -27.43 26.48
CA GLU A 72 6.58 -27.94 25.13
C GLU A 72 5.45 -28.92 24.80
N GLN A 73 4.78 -28.73 23.66
CA GLN A 73 3.67 -29.56 23.21
C GLN A 73 3.74 -29.81 21.71
N SER A 74 3.59 -31.07 21.32
CA SER A 74 3.34 -31.44 19.93
C SER A 74 1.89 -31.16 19.60
N VAL A 75 1.65 -30.52 18.46
CA VAL A 75 0.33 -30.09 18.00
C VAL A 75 0.10 -30.57 16.58
N GLU A 76 -0.99 -31.31 16.40
CA GLU A 76 -1.48 -31.75 15.10
C GLU A 76 -2.81 -31.07 14.82
N VAL A 77 -2.92 -30.44 13.66
CA VAL A 77 -4.13 -29.74 13.23
C VAL A 77 -4.69 -30.45 12.02
N SER A 78 -5.97 -30.77 12.06
CA SER A 78 -6.71 -31.36 10.96
C SER A 78 -8.09 -30.72 10.82
N SER A 79 -8.72 -30.89 9.67
CA SER A 79 -10.12 -30.54 9.45
C SER A 79 -10.79 -31.69 8.71
N GLU A 80 -11.90 -32.20 9.26
CA GLU A 80 -12.67 -33.28 8.62
C GLU A 80 -11.79 -34.51 8.26
N GLY A 81 -10.76 -34.79 9.08
CA GLY A 81 -9.80 -35.88 8.87
C GLY A 81 -8.64 -35.56 7.92
N VAL A 82 -8.62 -34.39 7.27
CA VAL A 82 -7.50 -33.95 6.43
C VAL A 82 -6.46 -33.21 7.29
N PRO A 83 -5.18 -33.65 7.32
CA PRO A 83 -4.13 -32.95 8.05
C PRO A 83 -3.85 -31.58 7.43
N LEU A 84 -3.66 -30.56 8.26
CA LEU A 84 -3.38 -29.18 7.86
C LEU A 84 -2.04 -28.66 8.36
N ALA A 85 -1.58 -29.16 9.50
CA ALA A 85 -0.25 -28.86 10.04
C ALA A 85 0.13 -29.86 11.14
N SER A 86 1.42 -30.02 11.34
CA SER A 86 1.99 -30.65 12.54
C SER A 86 3.22 -29.84 12.97
N GLY A 87 3.40 -29.64 14.27
CA GLY A 87 4.51 -28.85 14.80
C GLY A 87 4.56 -28.85 16.32
N VAL A 88 5.47 -28.06 16.88
CA VAL A 88 5.66 -27.94 18.33
C VAL A 88 5.39 -26.51 18.77
N LEU A 89 4.60 -26.35 19.83
CA LEU A 89 4.46 -25.10 20.57
C LEU A 89 5.33 -25.15 21.81
N CYS A 90 6.03 -24.06 22.10
CA CYS A 90 6.97 -24.03 23.23
C CYS A 90 7.08 -22.65 23.88
N ASP A 91 7.51 -22.65 25.13
CA ASP A 91 7.96 -21.46 25.85
C ASP A 91 9.27 -21.79 26.55
N TYR A 92 10.36 -21.22 26.06
CA TYR A 92 11.70 -21.37 26.62
C TYR A 92 12.24 -20.05 27.16
N ARG A 93 11.39 -19.07 27.48
CA ARG A 93 11.79 -17.74 27.99
C ARG A 93 12.70 -17.76 29.20
N LYS A 94 12.69 -18.85 29.98
CA LYS A 94 13.63 -19.10 31.08
C LYS A 94 15.08 -19.28 30.65
N PHE A 95 15.32 -19.68 29.39
CA PHE A 95 16.64 -20.03 28.85
C PHE A 95 17.05 -19.17 27.63
N ALA A 96 16.08 -18.77 26.81
CA ALA A 96 16.26 -17.91 25.65
C ALA A 96 14.96 -17.13 25.41
N ASP A 97 15.00 -15.92 24.85
CA ASP A 97 13.79 -15.13 24.54
C ASP A 97 12.99 -15.74 23.37
N LEU A 98 12.41 -16.91 23.62
CA LEU A 98 11.74 -17.75 22.64
C LEU A 98 10.42 -18.28 23.20
N ARG A 99 9.32 -17.88 22.56
CA ARG A 99 7.98 -18.42 22.79
C ARG A 99 7.24 -18.57 21.47
N VAL A 100 6.87 -19.80 21.14
CA VAL A 100 6.12 -20.15 19.94
C VAL A 100 4.74 -20.65 20.35
N THR A 101 3.73 -19.83 20.08
CA THR A 101 2.30 -20.15 20.34
C THR A 101 1.46 -20.12 19.06
N GLU A 102 2.13 -19.99 17.92
CA GLU A 102 1.54 -19.83 16.60
C GLU A 102 2.17 -20.86 15.66
N MET A 103 1.35 -21.42 14.77
CA MET A 103 1.83 -22.32 13.73
C MET A 103 1.14 -22.03 12.40
N PRO A 104 1.89 -22.05 11.28
CA PRO A 104 1.30 -21.91 9.95
C PRO A 104 0.42 -23.12 9.65
N LEU A 105 -0.68 -22.90 8.93
CA LEU A 105 -1.55 -23.94 8.42
C LEU A 105 -1.44 -24.02 6.90
N GLU A 106 -1.64 -25.20 6.33
CA GLU A 106 -1.87 -25.31 4.90
C GLU A 106 -3.13 -24.56 4.50
N ALA A 107 -2.93 -23.54 3.66
CA ALA A 107 -3.97 -22.57 3.33
C ALA A 107 -5.16 -23.25 2.64
N SER A 108 -6.26 -23.39 3.38
CA SER A 108 -7.45 -24.07 2.91
C SER A 108 -8.71 -23.45 3.49
N PHE A 109 -9.81 -23.51 2.73
CA PHE A 109 -11.12 -23.02 3.16
C PHE A 109 -11.77 -24.03 4.08
N ARG A 110 -11.92 -23.67 5.36
CA ARG A 110 -12.40 -24.56 6.42
C ARG A 110 -13.39 -23.84 7.33
N ARG A 111 -14.14 -24.62 8.12
CA ARG A 111 -15.07 -24.13 9.15
C ARG A 111 -14.76 -24.69 10.53
N THR A 112 -14.24 -25.90 10.57
CA THR A 112 -13.93 -26.64 11.77
C THR A 112 -12.45 -26.98 11.78
N LEU A 113 -11.89 -27.13 12.97
CA LEU A 113 -10.56 -27.66 13.20
C LEU A 113 -10.63 -28.67 14.34
N THR A 114 -9.95 -29.79 14.17
CA THR A 114 -9.60 -30.71 15.23
C THR A 114 -8.12 -30.52 15.52
N VAL A 115 -7.82 -30.02 16.71
CA VAL A 115 -6.47 -29.74 17.19
C VAL A 115 -6.13 -30.73 18.28
N ALA A 116 -5.07 -31.49 18.09
CA ALA A 116 -4.62 -32.47 19.05
C ALA A 116 -3.26 -32.12 19.63
N PHE A 117 -3.19 -32.13 20.96
CA PHE A 117 -2.01 -31.82 21.75
C PHE A 117 -1.50 -33.10 22.41
N SER A 118 -0.21 -33.37 22.29
CA SER A 118 0.46 -34.48 22.96
C SER A 118 1.83 -34.06 23.45
N LYS A 119 2.37 -34.84 24.40
CA LYS A 119 3.78 -34.70 24.76
C LYS A 119 4.64 -34.94 23.51
N PRO A 120 5.61 -34.05 23.22
CA PRO A 120 6.48 -34.21 22.08
C PRO A 120 7.30 -35.50 22.22
N THR A 121 7.48 -36.22 21.12
CA THR A 121 8.46 -37.30 21.04
C THR A 121 9.87 -36.70 21.09
N SER A 122 10.84 -37.44 21.63
CA SER A 122 12.22 -36.96 21.84
C SER A 122 12.92 -36.44 20.58
N GLU A 123 12.44 -36.83 19.39
CA GLU A 123 12.98 -36.48 18.08
C GLU A 123 12.33 -35.21 17.49
N ALA A 124 11.01 -35.03 17.63
CA ALA A 124 10.30 -33.83 17.18
C ALA A 124 10.67 -32.58 18.00
N ALA A 125 10.89 -32.77 19.30
CA ALA A 125 11.40 -31.77 20.23
C ALA A 125 12.78 -31.21 19.81
N ALA A 126 13.68 -32.12 19.43
CA ALA A 126 15.05 -31.78 19.01
C ALA A 126 15.05 -31.01 17.68
N ALA A 127 14.23 -31.45 16.72
CA ALA A 127 14.12 -30.80 15.41
C ALA A 127 13.55 -29.37 15.50
N ALA A 128 12.55 -29.13 16.37
CA ALA A 128 11.97 -27.80 16.56
C ALA A 128 12.96 -26.81 17.21
N PHE A 129 13.67 -27.25 18.26
CA PHE A 129 14.70 -26.44 18.93
C PHE A 129 15.88 -26.11 18.00
N GLU A 130 16.37 -27.09 17.22
CA GLU A 130 17.46 -26.87 16.27
C GLU A 130 17.06 -25.94 15.10
N ARG A 131 15.82 -26.04 14.60
CA ARG A 131 15.32 -25.18 13.53
C ARG A 131 15.27 -23.71 13.97
N THR A 132 14.80 -23.44 15.18
CA THR A 132 14.65 -22.07 15.68
C THR A 132 15.99 -21.42 16.09
N ILE A 133 16.96 -22.18 16.60
CA ILE A 133 18.31 -21.65 16.87
C ILE A 133 19.05 -21.32 15.57
N ARG A 134 18.86 -22.11 14.51
CA ARG A 134 19.46 -21.81 13.19
C ARG A 134 18.85 -20.58 12.53
N GLU A 135 17.56 -20.32 12.75
CA GLU A 135 16.86 -19.15 12.19
C GLU A 135 17.15 -17.85 12.97
N ASN A 136 17.40 -17.92 14.28
CA ASN A 136 17.64 -16.74 15.14
C ASN A 136 19.12 -16.44 15.45
N GLY A 137 20.06 -17.20 14.90
CA GLY A 137 21.44 -16.76 14.68
C GLY A 137 22.21 -16.27 15.91
N GLU A 138 22.09 -16.90 17.08
CA GLU A 138 23.08 -16.74 18.17
C GLU A 138 22.88 -17.80 19.27
N GLY A 139 23.97 -18.51 19.62
CA GLY A 139 24.05 -19.30 20.86
C GLY A 139 24.06 -20.83 20.68
N LYS A 140 25.20 -21.44 20.98
CA LYS A 140 25.36 -22.89 21.16
C LYS A 140 24.97 -23.24 22.61
N LEU A 141 23.67 -23.35 22.88
CA LEU A 141 23.19 -23.88 24.17
C LEU A 141 23.15 -25.40 24.12
N GLU A 142 23.72 -26.07 25.14
CA GLU A 142 23.67 -27.52 25.26
C GLU A 142 22.21 -27.98 25.44
N ALA A 143 21.63 -28.60 24.41
CA ALA A 143 20.25 -29.08 24.36
C ALA A 143 19.86 -30.09 25.47
N LYS A 144 20.83 -30.54 26.28
CA LYS A 144 20.66 -31.61 27.26
C LYS A 144 20.24 -31.11 28.65
N SER A 145 20.66 -29.92 29.10
CA SER A 145 20.34 -29.41 30.46
C SER A 145 19.02 -28.62 30.54
N VAL A 146 18.51 -28.12 29.41
CA VAL A 146 17.25 -27.35 29.35
C VAL A 146 16.01 -28.24 29.59
N ARG A 147 16.10 -29.53 29.23
CA ARG A 147 14.97 -30.49 29.19
C ARG A 147 14.49 -30.98 30.54
N GLU A 148 15.33 -30.95 31.59
CA GLU A 148 14.98 -31.51 32.91
C GLU A 148 14.10 -30.59 33.77
N SER A 149 13.82 -29.35 33.32
CA SER A 149 13.07 -28.37 34.12
C SER A 149 11.66 -28.03 33.61
N VAL A 150 11.17 -28.71 32.57
CA VAL A 150 9.81 -28.54 32.07
C VAL A 150 8.83 -29.13 33.07
N VAL A 151 7.95 -28.29 33.62
CA VAL A 151 7.04 -28.69 34.69
C VAL A 151 5.92 -29.54 34.11
N ASN A 152 5.80 -30.79 34.57
CA ASN A 152 4.74 -31.72 34.17
C ASN A 152 3.38 -31.30 34.76
N ARG A 153 2.74 -30.27 34.18
CA ARG A 153 1.38 -29.84 34.48
C ARG A 153 0.45 -30.19 33.32
N PRO A 154 -0.85 -30.46 33.58
CA PRO A 154 -1.84 -30.61 32.51
C PRO A 154 -1.81 -29.40 31.57
N PHE A 155 -1.80 -29.65 30.25
CA PHE A 155 -1.74 -28.57 29.28
C PHE A 155 -3.07 -27.80 29.27
N ARG A 156 -3.01 -26.49 29.54
CA ARG A 156 -4.17 -25.61 29.63
C ARG A 156 -4.23 -24.70 28.41
N ILE A 157 -5.39 -24.65 27.78
CA ILE A 157 -5.70 -23.78 26.63
C ILE A 157 -6.78 -22.80 27.10
N ASP A 158 -6.51 -21.50 26.99
CA ASP A 158 -7.50 -20.47 27.28
C ASP A 158 -8.34 -20.16 26.04
N SER A 159 -7.71 -20.08 24.85
CA SER A 159 -8.43 -19.92 23.58
C SER A 159 -7.65 -20.41 22.37
N LEU A 160 -8.39 -20.67 21.29
CA LEU A 160 -7.84 -20.96 19.96
C LEU A 160 -8.25 -19.85 19.01
N SER A 161 -7.32 -19.36 18.20
CA SER A 161 -7.60 -18.35 17.18
C SER A 161 -6.97 -18.73 15.86
N VAL A 162 -7.63 -18.38 14.75
CA VAL A 162 -7.10 -18.57 13.40
C VAL A 162 -6.84 -17.23 12.74
N ALA A 163 -5.75 -17.16 11.99
CA ALA A 163 -5.50 -16.04 11.09
C ALA A 163 -6.28 -16.25 9.79
N VAL A 164 -7.14 -15.30 9.45
CA VAL A 164 -7.83 -15.24 8.15
C VAL A 164 -7.29 -14.07 7.33
N PRO A 165 -7.22 -14.18 5.99
CA PRO A 165 -6.82 -13.07 5.15
C PRO A 165 -7.89 -11.98 5.20
N LYS A 166 -7.47 -10.75 5.48
CA LYS A 166 -8.31 -9.57 5.36
C LYS A 166 -7.64 -8.60 4.40
N THR A 167 -8.36 -8.23 3.37
CA THR A 167 -7.91 -7.18 2.46
C THR A 167 -7.99 -5.84 3.19
N ARG A 168 -6.84 -5.19 3.38
CA ARG A 168 -6.76 -3.81 3.83
C ARG A 168 -6.46 -2.95 2.62
N VAL A 169 -7.35 -2.00 2.35
CA VAL A 169 -7.10 -0.95 1.37
C VAL A 169 -6.55 0.26 2.10
N SER A 170 -5.36 0.70 1.71
CA SER A 170 -4.74 1.94 2.17
C SER A 170 -4.47 2.84 0.96
N PHE A 171 -4.24 4.13 1.24
CA PHE A 171 -3.87 5.10 0.23
C PHE A 171 -2.56 5.74 0.63
N GLU A 172 -1.53 5.51 -0.16
CA GLU A 172 -0.20 6.10 0.04
C GLU A 172 0.03 7.24 -0.95
N SER A 173 1.04 8.08 -0.70
CA SER A 173 1.43 9.09 -1.69
C SER A 173 1.87 8.39 -2.98
N ALA A 174 1.39 8.88 -4.13
CA ALA A 174 1.84 8.36 -5.40
C ALA A 174 3.34 8.61 -5.59
N PRO A 175 4.06 7.67 -6.24
CA PRO A 175 5.49 7.85 -6.49
C PRO A 175 5.73 9.13 -7.32
N PRO A 176 6.84 9.85 -7.09
CA PRO A 176 7.18 11.01 -7.89
C PRO A 176 7.30 10.67 -9.37
N MET A 177 6.77 11.53 -10.23
CA MET A 177 7.02 11.46 -11.66
C MET A 177 8.41 12.00 -11.97
N VAL A 178 9.09 11.37 -12.94
CA VAL A 178 10.35 11.88 -13.47
C VAL A 178 10.06 12.67 -14.73
N VAL A 179 10.47 13.94 -14.76
CA VAL A 179 10.27 14.82 -15.91
C VAL A 179 11.63 15.33 -16.38
N SER A 180 11.99 15.02 -17.61
CA SER A 180 13.18 15.60 -18.21
C SER A 180 12.98 17.05 -18.60
N THR A 181 14.02 17.85 -18.42
CA THR A 181 13.96 19.29 -18.70
C THR A 181 15.10 19.72 -19.60
N ALA A 182 14.79 20.59 -20.56
CA ALA A 182 15.81 21.26 -21.35
C ALA A 182 16.68 22.12 -20.42
N CYS A 183 17.99 22.05 -20.65
CA CYS A 183 18.99 22.62 -19.76
C CYS A 183 20.08 23.27 -20.60
N THR A 184 20.51 24.49 -20.24
CA THR A 184 21.77 25.06 -20.73
C THR A 184 22.91 24.61 -19.83
N VAL A 185 24.07 24.35 -20.41
CA VAL A 185 25.26 23.91 -19.67
C VAL A 185 26.41 24.86 -19.98
N GLU A 186 26.99 25.45 -18.95
CA GLU A 186 28.16 26.31 -19.05
C GLU A 186 29.23 25.83 -18.08
N THR A 187 30.49 25.85 -18.48
CA THR A 187 31.61 25.55 -17.59
C THR A 187 32.48 26.78 -17.42
N ASP A 188 32.60 27.25 -16.19
CA ASP A 188 33.52 28.32 -15.80
C ASP A 188 34.80 27.70 -15.24
N ALA A 189 35.84 27.66 -16.06
CA ALA A 189 37.15 27.15 -15.68
C ALA A 189 37.83 28.00 -14.59
N LYS A 190 37.53 29.30 -14.52
CA LYS A 190 38.12 30.21 -13.51
C LYS A 190 37.45 30.01 -12.15
N ALA A 191 36.13 29.86 -12.14
CA ALA A 191 35.38 29.56 -10.92
C ALA A 191 35.41 28.07 -10.53
N LYS A 192 35.98 27.20 -11.38
CA LYS A 192 36.04 25.74 -11.19
C LYS A 192 34.65 25.12 -10.99
N LYS A 193 33.69 25.57 -11.79
CA LYS A 193 32.28 25.16 -11.66
C LYS A 193 31.65 24.86 -13.02
N THR A 194 30.69 23.94 -13.00
CA THR A 194 29.75 23.74 -14.11
C THR A 194 28.38 24.24 -13.67
N VAL A 195 27.79 25.14 -14.46
CA VAL A 195 26.51 25.77 -14.21
C VAL A 195 25.48 25.20 -15.19
N LEU A 196 24.35 24.77 -14.64
CA LEU A 196 23.20 24.26 -15.38
C LEU A 196 22.02 25.19 -15.12
N GLU A 197 21.32 25.65 -16.15
CA GLU A 197 20.06 26.38 -15.98
C GLU A 197 18.93 25.65 -16.69
N THR A 198 17.86 25.37 -15.96
CA THR A 198 16.71 24.61 -16.45
C THR A 198 15.40 25.33 -16.18
N SER A 199 14.46 25.22 -17.12
CA SER A 199 13.07 25.65 -16.94
C SER A 199 12.25 24.50 -16.35
N THR A 200 11.61 24.77 -15.23
CA THR A 200 10.77 23.81 -14.51
C THR A 200 9.28 24.05 -14.75
N PHE A 201 8.92 25.14 -15.47
CA PHE A 201 7.54 25.49 -15.82
C PHE A 201 6.55 25.56 -14.62
N GLY A 202 7.06 25.80 -13.41
CA GLY A 202 6.23 25.83 -12.19
C GLY A 202 5.75 24.45 -11.72
N LEU A 203 6.33 23.36 -12.25
CA LEU A 203 6.03 22.01 -11.80
C LEU A 203 6.35 21.85 -10.30
N PRO A 204 5.53 21.10 -9.54
CA PRO A 204 5.76 20.83 -8.12
C PRO A 204 6.92 19.87 -7.89
N ALA A 205 8.14 20.39 -8.05
CA ALA A 205 9.35 19.61 -7.92
C ALA A 205 9.71 19.39 -6.44
N THR A 206 10.15 18.18 -6.11
CA THR A 206 10.62 17.79 -4.77
C THR A 206 12.11 17.47 -4.74
N ALA A 207 12.67 17.14 -5.91
CA ALA A 207 14.09 16.94 -6.09
C ALA A 207 14.52 17.19 -7.53
N ILE A 208 15.82 17.32 -7.71
CA ILE A 208 16.49 17.36 -9.01
C ILE A 208 17.52 16.23 -9.09
N ALA A 209 17.62 15.56 -10.22
CA ALA A 209 18.65 14.57 -10.49
C ALA A 209 19.52 15.00 -11.67
N ILE A 210 20.83 14.85 -11.50
CA ILE A 210 21.86 15.22 -12.47
C ILE A 210 22.32 13.96 -13.17
N ASN A 211 22.08 13.89 -14.47
CA ASN A 211 22.41 12.71 -15.27
C ASN A 211 23.85 12.80 -15.77
N ALA A 212 24.79 12.33 -14.95
CA ALA A 212 26.21 12.20 -15.31
C ALA A 212 26.56 10.77 -15.70
N THR A 213 27.42 10.59 -16.71
CA THR A 213 27.83 9.28 -17.24
C THR A 213 29.17 8.80 -16.70
N ASP A 214 29.95 9.70 -16.07
CA ASP A 214 31.21 9.37 -15.44
C ASP A 214 31.07 8.32 -14.34
N ARG A 215 32.17 7.61 -14.10
CA ARG A 215 32.28 6.62 -13.02
C ARG A 215 33.21 7.18 -11.95
N ASN A 216 33.01 6.74 -10.71
CA ASN A 216 33.93 7.00 -9.59
C ASN A 216 34.17 8.49 -9.34
N PHE A 217 33.09 9.26 -9.21
CA PHE A 217 33.15 10.69 -8.93
C PHE A 217 32.37 11.05 -7.68
N SER A 218 32.65 12.23 -7.15
CA SER A 218 31.93 12.80 -6.02
C SER A 218 32.09 14.33 -6.03
N ARG A 219 30.98 15.08 -6.18
CA ARG A 219 30.95 16.53 -6.42
C ARG A 219 29.92 17.22 -5.54
N LYS A 220 30.26 18.39 -5.01
CA LYS A 220 29.29 19.25 -4.30
C LYS A 220 28.39 19.93 -5.32
N VAL A 221 27.13 20.08 -4.95
CA VAL A 221 26.11 20.69 -5.79
C VAL A 221 25.31 21.69 -4.99
N ALA A 222 25.10 22.87 -5.56
CA ALA A 222 24.18 23.87 -5.03
C ALA A 222 23.08 24.15 -6.06
N VAL A 223 21.83 24.22 -5.59
CA VAL A 223 20.65 24.54 -6.39
C VAL A 223 20.14 25.90 -5.94
N PHE A 224 19.81 26.74 -6.91
CA PHE A 224 19.33 28.09 -6.72
C PHE A 224 17.99 28.29 -7.42
N ARG A 225 17.16 29.14 -6.84
CA ARG A 225 15.88 29.61 -7.39
C ARG A 225 15.99 31.06 -7.81
N ARG A 226 15.14 31.49 -8.74
CA ARG A 226 15.09 32.87 -9.22
C ARG A 226 14.06 33.68 -8.43
N MET A 227 14.50 34.72 -7.72
CA MET A 227 13.63 35.68 -7.03
C MET A 227 14.10 37.09 -7.39
N ASP A 228 13.19 38.00 -7.76
CA ASP A 228 13.52 39.41 -8.09
C ASP A 228 14.71 39.57 -9.05
N ALA A 229 14.75 38.72 -10.09
CA ALA A 229 15.84 38.62 -11.07
C ALA A 229 17.23 38.21 -10.52
N ARG A 230 17.32 37.76 -9.26
CA ARG A 230 18.54 37.23 -8.64
C ARG A 230 18.41 35.75 -8.31
N TRP A 231 19.56 35.08 -8.22
CA TRP A 231 19.65 33.68 -7.81
C TRP A 231 19.80 33.58 -6.29
N HIS A 232 18.90 32.83 -5.65
CA HIS A 232 18.90 32.58 -4.21
C HIS A 232 19.08 31.10 -3.93
N PRO A 233 19.86 30.71 -2.90
CA PRO A 233 20.03 29.32 -2.53
C PRO A 233 18.69 28.65 -2.25
N LEU A 234 18.50 27.45 -2.80
CA LEU A 234 17.34 26.59 -2.59
C LEU A 234 17.72 25.31 -1.84
N ALA A 235 18.75 24.62 -2.30
CA ALA A 235 19.22 23.37 -1.70
C ALA A 235 20.72 23.17 -1.97
N THR A 236 21.37 22.35 -1.16
CA THR A 236 22.77 21.96 -1.34
C THR A 236 22.91 20.48 -1.04
N GLY A 237 23.82 19.80 -1.73
CA GLY A 237 24.14 18.42 -1.43
C GLY A 237 25.36 17.95 -2.19
N ARG A 238 25.44 16.62 -2.37
CA ARG A 238 26.57 15.98 -3.04
C ARG A 238 26.06 14.89 -3.96
N ILE A 239 26.55 14.90 -5.19
CA ILE A 239 26.34 13.80 -6.13
C ILE A 239 27.57 12.91 -6.17
N SER A 240 27.38 11.62 -6.38
CA SER A 240 28.46 10.65 -6.49
C SER A 240 28.04 9.40 -7.25
N ALA A 241 29.00 8.78 -7.92
CA ALA A 241 28.87 7.44 -8.48
C ALA A 241 30.11 6.63 -8.11
N VAL A 242 29.90 5.42 -7.60
CA VAL A 242 30.92 4.41 -7.31
C VAL A 242 30.62 3.18 -8.15
N ASN A 243 31.59 2.76 -8.93
CA ASN A 243 31.52 1.61 -9.81
C ASN A 243 32.83 0.82 -9.67
N LEU A 244 32.81 -0.11 -8.71
CA LEU A 244 33.88 -1.05 -8.41
C LEU A 244 33.39 -2.49 -8.70
N PRO A 245 34.28 -3.46 -8.91
CA PRO A 245 33.89 -4.86 -9.04
C PRO A 245 33.10 -5.31 -7.80
N GLY A 246 31.85 -5.76 -8.00
CA GLY A 246 30.96 -6.19 -6.91
C GLY A 246 30.17 -5.08 -6.23
N GLU A 247 30.44 -3.80 -6.51
CA GLU A 247 29.74 -2.68 -5.88
C GLU A 247 29.44 -1.56 -6.89
N LYS A 248 28.15 -1.34 -7.15
CA LYS A 248 27.64 -0.22 -7.96
C LYS A 248 26.65 0.57 -7.13
N LYS A 249 26.99 1.82 -6.85
CA LYS A 249 26.15 2.74 -6.08
C LYS A 249 26.22 4.13 -6.66
N SER A 250 25.07 4.75 -6.88
CA SER A 250 24.99 6.14 -7.33
C SER A 250 24.02 6.92 -6.46
N SER A 251 24.35 8.18 -6.24
CA SER A 251 23.50 9.18 -5.58
C SER A 251 23.62 10.43 -6.42
N LEU A 252 22.67 10.62 -7.34
CA LEU A 252 22.69 11.71 -8.33
C LEU A 252 21.61 12.75 -8.07
N GLU A 253 20.92 12.64 -6.94
CA GLU A 253 19.75 13.43 -6.59
C GLU A 253 20.06 14.43 -5.48
N ILE A 254 19.50 15.62 -5.61
CA ILE A 254 19.46 16.65 -4.58
C ILE A 254 18.00 16.91 -4.23
N ALA A 255 17.59 16.45 -3.05
CA ALA A 255 16.25 16.70 -2.52
C ALA A 255 16.12 18.15 -2.02
N PHE A 256 14.95 18.76 -2.24
CA PHE A 256 14.65 20.11 -1.75
C PHE A 256 14.09 20.12 -0.32
N GLY A 257 13.68 18.96 0.20
CA GLY A 257 13.06 18.81 1.52
C GLY A 257 11.60 19.28 1.60
N ARG A 258 11.09 19.93 0.55
CA ARG A 258 9.69 20.33 0.38
C ARG A 258 9.34 20.43 -1.10
N GLU A 259 8.05 20.54 -1.40
CA GLU A 259 7.59 20.90 -2.74
C GLU A 259 7.98 22.34 -3.07
N VAL A 260 8.50 22.54 -4.29
CA VAL A 260 8.98 23.81 -4.81
C VAL A 260 8.39 24.01 -6.21
N ARG A 261 7.83 25.20 -6.47
CA ARG A 261 7.15 25.56 -7.73
C ARG A 261 7.81 26.76 -8.41
N GLU A 262 9.13 26.72 -8.51
CA GLU A 262 9.86 27.72 -9.28
C GLU A 262 9.61 27.51 -10.77
N THR A 263 9.80 28.55 -11.57
CA THR A 263 9.74 28.47 -13.04
C THR A 263 11.11 28.17 -13.67
N ALA A 264 12.19 28.49 -12.95
CA ALA A 264 13.55 28.23 -13.37
C ALA A 264 14.44 27.88 -12.17
N LEU A 265 15.39 26.97 -12.39
CA LEU A 265 16.41 26.58 -11.43
C LEU A 265 17.80 26.74 -12.04
N ARG A 266 18.76 27.16 -11.21
CA ARG A 266 20.19 27.11 -11.52
C ARG A 266 20.85 26.07 -10.64
N ILE A 267 21.70 25.24 -11.20
CA ILE A 267 22.48 24.23 -10.49
C ILE A 267 23.95 24.52 -10.73
N GLU A 268 24.73 24.59 -9.66
CA GLU A 268 26.17 24.73 -9.70
C GLU A 268 26.82 23.46 -9.17
N ILE A 269 27.65 22.83 -10.01
CA ILE A 269 28.48 21.68 -9.66
C ILE A 269 29.90 22.19 -9.44
N GLU A 270 30.45 21.96 -8.26
CA GLU A 270 31.84 22.30 -7.96
C GLU A 270 32.77 21.22 -8.52
N ASN A 271 33.61 21.59 -9.48
CA ASN A 271 34.56 20.68 -10.12
C ASN A 271 35.88 20.57 -9.33
N ASP A 272 36.22 21.60 -8.56
CA ASP A 272 37.52 21.76 -7.89
C ASP A 272 38.68 21.57 -8.88
N ASP A 273 39.62 20.66 -8.61
CA ASP A 273 40.75 20.34 -9.48
C ASP A 273 40.43 19.22 -10.50
N ASN A 274 39.19 18.73 -10.53
CA ASN A 274 38.79 17.70 -11.47
C ASN A 274 38.24 18.31 -12.77
N PRO A 275 38.30 17.58 -13.90
CA PRO A 275 37.56 17.98 -15.10
C PRO A 275 36.04 18.04 -14.85
N PRO A 276 35.31 18.85 -15.63
CA PRO A 276 33.84 18.85 -15.64
C PRO A 276 33.27 17.45 -15.89
N LEU A 277 32.13 17.15 -15.27
CA LEU A 277 31.43 15.89 -15.51
C LEU A 277 30.86 15.84 -16.95
N THR A 278 30.91 14.66 -17.54
CA THR A 278 30.20 14.31 -18.77
C THR A 278 28.72 14.11 -18.45
N LEU A 279 27.91 15.06 -18.89
CA LEU A 279 26.46 15.01 -18.70
C LEU A 279 25.80 14.30 -19.88
N ALA A 280 24.70 13.59 -19.62
CA ALA A 280 23.94 12.93 -20.66
C ALA A 280 23.31 13.98 -21.60
N THR A 281 23.70 13.96 -22.88
CA THR A 281 23.19 14.89 -23.90
C THR A 281 22.38 14.20 -25.01
N THR A 282 22.32 12.87 -25.05
CA THR A 282 21.52 12.07 -26.00
C THR A 282 21.28 10.64 -25.49
N SER A 283 20.20 10.03 -25.99
CA SER A 283 19.55 8.80 -25.53
C SER A 283 20.30 7.49 -25.84
N ASP A 284 21.42 7.21 -25.16
CA ASP A 284 22.10 5.90 -25.29
C ASP A 284 21.60 4.84 -24.29
N ALA A 285 20.50 5.10 -23.57
CA ALA A 285 19.86 4.10 -22.72
C ALA A 285 18.37 4.41 -22.48
N GLY A 286 17.51 4.23 -23.51
CA GLY A 286 16.09 3.91 -23.32
C GLY A 286 15.18 4.85 -22.50
N ALA A 287 15.67 5.99 -22.00
CA ALA A 287 14.91 7.03 -21.35
C ALA A 287 15.68 8.36 -21.47
N GLU A 288 15.08 9.31 -22.19
CA GLU A 288 15.25 10.77 -22.09
C GLU A 288 16.68 11.32 -21.84
N GLY A 289 17.38 11.65 -22.94
CA GLY A 289 18.76 12.15 -22.96
C GLY A 289 18.95 13.61 -22.52
N PHE A 290 18.45 13.98 -21.34
CA PHE A 290 18.63 15.33 -20.78
C PHE A 290 19.62 15.34 -19.61
N PRO A 291 20.45 16.39 -19.45
CA PRO A 291 21.38 16.52 -18.32
C PRO A 291 20.72 16.56 -16.94
N VAL A 292 19.45 16.97 -16.90
CA VAL A 292 18.70 17.22 -15.67
C VAL A 292 17.29 16.64 -15.77
N THR A 293 16.90 15.91 -14.72
CA THR A 293 15.53 15.45 -14.50
C THR A 293 14.98 16.01 -13.18
N LEU A 294 13.68 16.26 -13.15
CA LEU A 294 12.96 16.66 -11.95
C LEU A 294 12.18 15.47 -11.40
N LYS A 295 12.16 15.33 -10.08
CA LYS A 295 11.14 14.54 -9.40
C LYS A 295 9.99 15.45 -9.04
N VAL A 296 8.81 15.15 -9.57
CA VAL A 296 7.63 15.98 -9.46
C VAL A 296 6.56 15.21 -8.71
N THR A 297 5.94 15.85 -7.72
CA THR A 297 4.77 15.27 -7.05
C THR A 297 3.61 15.21 -8.05
N PRO A 298 3.05 14.03 -8.36
CA PRO A 298 1.85 13.94 -9.18
C PRO A 298 0.65 14.55 -8.46
N TYR A 299 -0.24 15.19 -9.21
CA TYR A 299 -1.48 15.77 -8.70
C TYR A 299 -2.69 15.25 -9.48
N ASP A 300 -3.76 14.93 -8.75
CA ASP A 300 -5.07 14.64 -9.33
C ASP A 300 -5.85 15.94 -9.54
N ILE A 301 -6.58 16.01 -10.64
CA ILE A 301 -7.68 16.94 -10.85
C ILE A 301 -8.97 16.23 -10.43
N VAL A 302 -9.63 16.73 -9.40
CA VAL A 302 -10.85 16.13 -8.85
C VAL A 302 -12.02 17.07 -9.05
N LEU A 303 -13.11 16.55 -9.61
CA LEU A 303 -14.35 17.27 -9.82
C LEU A 303 -15.55 16.41 -9.38
N VAL A 304 -16.66 17.06 -9.04
CA VAL A 304 -17.94 16.41 -8.82
C VAL A 304 -18.63 16.30 -10.18
N ALA A 305 -18.57 15.11 -10.78
CA ALA A 305 -19.11 14.86 -12.11
C ALA A 305 -20.64 14.64 -12.07
N ALA A 306 -21.36 15.22 -13.02
CA ALA A 306 -22.74 14.88 -13.30
C ALA A 306 -22.80 13.57 -14.11
N PRO A 307 -23.75 12.67 -13.82
CA PRO A 307 -23.88 11.41 -14.56
C PRO A 307 -24.09 11.64 -16.07
N GLY A 308 -23.29 10.99 -16.91
CA GLY A 308 -23.43 11.05 -18.38
C GLY A 308 -22.83 12.30 -19.02
N GLU A 309 -22.23 13.21 -18.25
CA GLU A 309 -21.68 14.46 -18.74
C GLU A 309 -20.24 14.30 -19.25
N LYS A 310 -19.88 15.02 -20.31
CA LYS A 310 -18.51 15.04 -20.84
C LYS A 310 -17.75 16.22 -20.28
N TYR A 311 -16.48 16.01 -19.96
CA TYR A 311 -15.61 17.06 -19.43
C TYR A 311 -14.36 17.21 -20.28
N SER A 312 -13.80 18.41 -20.37
CA SER A 312 -12.50 18.61 -21.01
C SER A 312 -11.58 19.44 -20.13
N LEU A 313 -10.29 19.07 -20.13
CA LEU A 313 -9.22 19.83 -19.49
C LEU A 313 -8.57 20.73 -20.54
N VAL A 314 -8.63 22.03 -20.29
CA VAL A 314 -7.98 23.05 -21.11
C VAL A 314 -6.82 23.65 -20.32
N VAL A 315 -5.61 23.54 -20.86
CA VAL A 315 -4.39 24.05 -20.23
C VAL A 315 -3.97 25.34 -20.92
N GLU A 316 -4.20 26.47 -20.26
CA GLU A 316 -3.88 27.81 -20.75
C GLU A 316 -3.00 28.55 -19.73
N PRO A 317 -1.92 29.22 -20.15
CA PRO A 317 -1.10 30.04 -19.26
C PRO A 317 -1.92 31.16 -18.62
N GLY A 318 -1.81 31.34 -17.30
CA GLY A 318 -2.45 32.44 -16.57
C GLY A 318 -3.97 32.32 -16.41
N ALA A 319 -4.57 31.19 -16.76
CA ALA A 319 -6.01 30.99 -16.61
C ALA A 319 -6.44 30.93 -15.13
N ASP A 320 -7.41 31.76 -14.77
CA ASP A 320 -8.06 31.70 -13.45
C ASP A 320 -8.72 30.35 -13.21
N ARG A 321 -8.63 29.89 -11.97
CA ARG A 321 -9.20 28.62 -11.52
C ARG A 321 -10.51 28.88 -10.80
N LEU A 322 -11.61 28.32 -11.30
CA LEU A 322 -12.80 28.15 -10.48
C LEU A 322 -12.52 27.12 -9.39
N ARG A 323 -12.72 27.53 -8.14
CA ARG A 323 -12.55 26.68 -6.96
C ARG A 323 -13.90 26.30 -6.40
N TYR A 324 -13.96 25.11 -5.82
CA TYR A 324 -15.07 24.72 -4.97
C TYR A 324 -15.13 25.58 -3.70
N ASP A 325 -16.33 25.71 -3.15
CA ASP A 325 -16.54 26.16 -1.77
C ASP A 325 -15.91 25.14 -0.78
N GLU A 326 -15.52 25.61 0.40
CA GLU A 326 -14.86 24.81 1.44
C GLU A 326 -15.68 23.59 1.86
N ALA A 327 -17.01 23.71 1.87
CA ALA A 327 -17.90 22.59 2.17
C ALA A 327 -17.74 21.42 1.18
N ILE A 328 -17.57 21.73 -0.11
CA ILE A 328 -17.38 20.72 -1.15
C ILE A 328 -15.95 20.17 -1.14
N LEU A 329 -14.95 21.00 -0.81
CA LEU A 329 -13.59 20.51 -0.58
C LEU A 329 -13.54 19.50 0.57
N GLY A 330 -14.23 19.78 1.68
CA GLY A 330 -14.36 18.85 2.80
C GLY A 330 -15.07 17.54 2.43
N TYR A 331 -16.01 17.57 1.48
CA TYR A 331 -16.59 16.36 0.90
C TYR A 331 -15.58 15.59 0.05
N ILE A 332 -14.88 16.27 -0.86
CA ILE A 332 -13.86 15.69 -1.73
C ILE A 332 -12.74 15.02 -0.93
N ASP A 333 -12.31 15.62 0.17
CA ASP A 333 -11.25 15.08 1.03
C ASP A 333 -11.67 13.81 1.78
N ARG A 334 -12.97 13.63 2.04
CA ARG A 334 -13.52 12.41 2.66
C ARG A 334 -13.65 11.26 1.67
N VAL A 335 -13.79 11.55 0.37
CA VAL A 335 -13.88 10.53 -0.68
C VAL A 335 -12.48 9.97 -0.96
N GLN A 336 -12.20 8.79 -0.39
CA GLN A 336 -10.88 8.16 -0.47
C GLN A 336 -10.59 7.52 -1.83
N ASP A 337 -11.62 7.03 -2.53
CA ASP A 337 -11.47 6.29 -3.80
C ASP A 337 -12.37 6.87 -4.91
N PRO A 338 -12.02 8.03 -5.50
CA PRO A 338 -12.77 8.53 -6.64
C PRO A 338 -12.49 7.69 -7.89
N VAL A 339 -13.49 7.60 -8.77
CA VAL A 339 -13.32 7.01 -10.10
C VAL A 339 -12.23 7.78 -10.85
N ARG A 340 -11.17 7.06 -11.26
CA ARG A 340 -10.06 7.64 -12.01
C ARG A 340 -10.31 7.50 -13.50
N PHE A 341 -10.02 8.56 -14.22
CA PHE A 341 -9.97 8.58 -15.67
C PHE A 341 -8.58 9.08 -16.08
N GLU A 342 -7.90 8.33 -16.94
CA GLU A 342 -6.69 8.85 -17.57
C GLU A 342 -7.09 9.87 -18.64
N ILE A 343 -6.40 11.01 -18.65
CA ILE A 343 -6.57 12.01 -19.69
C ILE A 343 -5.99 11.41 -20.98
N SER A 344 -6.84 10.93 -21.88
CA SER A 344 -6.43 10.53 -23.23
C SER A 344 -6.63 11.70 -24.20
N GLY A 345 -5.55 12.17 -24.83
CA GLY A 345 -5.62 13.28 -25.79
C GLY A 345 -4.32 13.47 -26.56
N ASN A 346 -4.46 13.90 -27.82
CA ASN A 346 -3.39 14.01 -28.81
C ASN A 346 -2.36 15.09 -28.40
N THR A 347 -1.07 14.76 -28.44
CA THR A 347 0.04 15.62 -27.98
C THR A 347 0.40 16.77 -28.94
N GLY A 348 -0.39 16.99 -30.00
CA GLY A 348 -0.12 17.96 -31.04
C GLY A 348 -1.24 18.98 -31.24
N GLY A 349 -1.05 20.18 -30.69
CA GLY A 349 -1.72 21.42 -31.11
C GLY A 349 -3.08 21.70 -30.48
N GLY A 350 -3.15 22.75 -29.64
CA GLY A 350 -4.32 23.63 -29.41
C GLY A 350 -5.66 23.06 -28.92
N ASP A 351 -5.90 21.75 -29.05
CA ASP A 351 -7.19 21.14 -28.81
C ASP A 351 -7.35 20.75 -27.32
N PRO A 352 -8.55 20.93 -26.75
CA PRO A 352 -8.82 20.61 -25.36
C PRO A 352 -8.74 19.10 -25.13
N TYR A 353 -8.08 18.69 -24.04
CA TYR A 353 -8.04 17.28 -23.65
C TYR A 353 -9.44 16.85 -23.22
N GLY A 354 -10.10 15.95 -23.95
CA GLY A 354 -11.45 15.48 -23.63
C GLY A 354 -11.44 14.22 -22.76
N ILE A 355 -12.20 14.21 -21.66
CA ILE A 355 -12.61 13.01 -20.93
C ILE A 355 -14.12 12.86 -21.05
N ILE A 356 -14.57 11.76 -21.63
CA ILE A 356 -15.98 11.40 -21.63
C ILE A 356 -16.28 10.68 -20.32
N ILE A 357 -17.08 11.28 -19.44
CA ILE A 357 -17.56 10.64 -18.20
C ILE A 357 -19.01 10.17 -18.42
N GLY A 358 -19.17 9.02 -19.08
CA GLY A 358 -20.44 8.27 -19.17
C GLY A 358 -20.69 7.67 -20.57
N GLY A 359 -21.34 6.51 -20.73
CA GLY A 359 -22.08 5.67 -19.78
C GLY A 359 -22.24 4.23 -20.29
N GLU A 360 -22.97 3.44 -19.51
CA GLU A 360 -23.30 2.00 -19.58
C GLU A 360 -22.32 0.98 -18.96
N ASP A 361 -20.99 1.18 -18.97
CA ASP A 361 -20.04 0.15 -18.45
C ASP A 361 -19.03 0.63 -17.38
N GLY A 362 -19.37 1.65 -16.58
CA GLY A 362 -18.67 1.89 -15.30
C GLY A 362 -19.07 0.81 -14.28
N PRO A 363 -18.24 0.48 -13.25
CA PRO A 363 -18.52 -0.62 -12.33
C PRO A 363 -19.89 -0.41 -11.70
N THR A 364 -20.85 -1.17 -12.21
CA THR A 364 -22.23 -1.19 -11.79
C THR A 364 -22.21 -1.43 -10.27
N ALA A 365 -22.96 -0.70 -9.44
CA ALA A 365 -24.41 -0.70 -9.46
C ALA A 365 -25.00 -2.09 -9.81
N VAL A 366 -24.33 -3.20 -9.46
CA VAL A 366 -24.78 -4.58 -9.72
C VAL A 366 -26.10 -4.92 -8.99
N TRP A 367 -26.60 -4.07 -8.10
CA TRP A 367 -27.77 -4.41 -7.27
C TRP A 367 -29.11 -3.84 -7.73
N LEU A 368 -29.20 -2.99 -8.75
CA LEU A 368 -30.49 -2.36 -9.13
C LEU A 368 -30.92 -2.48 -10.60
N THR A 369 -30.07 -2.96 -11.52
CA THR A 369 -30.42 -3.04 -12.94
C THR A 369 -30.45 -4.46 -13.53
N THR A 370 -30.28 -5.51 -12.73
CA THR A 370 -30.47 -6.89 -13.20
C THR A 370 -31.92 -7.06 -13.68
N PRO A 371 -32.17 -7.47 -14.95
CA PRO A 371 -33.52 -7.75 -15.43
C PRO A 371 -34.13 -8.86 -14.56
N GLY A 372 -35.04 -8.48 -13.66
CA GLY A 372 -35.62 -9.36 -12.65
C GLY A 372 -35.67 -8.78 -11.23
N VAL A 373 -34.83 -7.80 -10.88
CA VAL A 373 -34.80 -7.22 -9.51
C VAL A 373 -35.85 -6.12 -9.33
N ILE A 374 -36.06 -5.28 -10.34
CA ILE A 374 -37.10 -4.23 -10.34
C ILE A 374 -38.52 -4.81 -10.17
N PRO A 375 -38.94 -5.90 -10.87
CA PRO A 375 -40.25 -6.48 -10.61
C PRO A 375 -40.36 -7.10 -9.20
N VAL A 376 -39.29 -7.68 -8.64
CA VAL A 376 -39.33 -8.29 -7.30
C VAL A 376 -39.46 -7.24 -6.19
N VAL A 377 -38.69 -6.14 -6.25
CA VAL A 377 -38.82 -5.05 -5.27
C VAL A 377 -40.18 -4.38 -5.37
N SER A 378 -40.71 -4.21 -6.59
CA SER A 378 -42.05 -3.66 -6.81
C SER A 378 -43.13 -4.58 -6.21
N ILE A 379 -43.03 -5.90 -6.41
CA ILE A 379 -43.96 -6.88 -5.82
C ILE A 379 -43.93 -6.82 -4.29
N ILE A 380 -42.74 -6.75 -3.66
CA ILE A 380 -42.62 -6.65 -2.20
C ILE A 380 -43.30 -5.37 -1.68
N VAL A 381 -43.07 -4.23 -2.34
CA VAL A 381 -43.71 -2.96 -1.97
C VAL A 381 -45.24 -3.04 -2.10
N PHE A 382 -45.76 -3.64 -3.17
CA PHE A 382 -47.20 -3.83 -3.35
C PHE A 382 -47.81 -4.81 -2.34
N VAL A 383 -47.10 -5.87 -1.96
CA VAL A 383 -47.56 -6.80 -0.91
C VAL A 383 -47.61 -6.11 0.45
N VAL A 384 -46.59 -5.32 0.80
CA VAL A 384 -46.56 -4.56 2.05
C VAL A 384 -47.65 -3.50 2.11
N LEU A 385 -47.86 -2.74 1.01
CA LEU A 385 -48.96 -1.78 0.88
C LEU A 385 -50.33 -2.45 0.96
N GLY A 386 -50.50 -3.60 0.29
CA GLY A 386 -51.72 -4.40 0.37
C GLY A 386 -52.02 -4.86 1.81
N PHE A 387 -51.00 -5.32 2.53
CA PHE A 387 -51.15 -5.75 3.91
C PHE A 387 -51.49 -4.58 4.85
N LEU A 388 -50.88 -3.41 4.64
CA LEU A 388 -51.20 -2.17 5.37
C LEU A 388 -52.63 -1.70 5.10
N CYS A 389 -53.09 -1.74 3.85
CA CYS A 389 -54.47 -1.40 3.49
C CYS A 389 -55.49 -2.37 4.12
N ILE A 390 -55.22 -3.68 4.09
CA ILE A 390 -56.09 -4.67 4.74
C ILE A 390 -56.14 -4.44 6.26
N ARG A 391 -55.01 -4.11 6.88
CA ARG A 391 -54.98 -3.77 8.31
C ARG A 391 -55.81 -2.52 8.63
N LEU A 392 -55.71 -1.48 7.81
CA LEU A 392 -56.45 -0.23 7.97
C LEU A 392 -57.97 -0.42 7.80
N ILE A 393 -58.39 -1.32 6.90
CA ILE A 393 -59.80 -1.67 6.71
C ILE A 393 -60.32 -2.47 7.92
N LYS A 394 -59.57 -3.47 8.40
CA LYS A 394 -59.96 -4.25 9.59
C LYS A 394 -60.03 -3.41 10.87
N THR A 395 -59.24 -2.35 11.00
CA THR A 395 -59.37 -1.45 12.16
C THR A 395 -60.57 -0.51 12.09
N LYS A 396 -61.22 -0.35 10.93
CA LYS A 396 -62.46 0.45 10.80
C LYS A 396 -63.74 -0.35 11.07
N GLU A 397 -63.71 -1.68 10.98
CA GLU A 397 -64.88 -2.52 11.30
C GLU A 397 -65.03 -2.84 12.80
N CYS A 398 -64.08 -2.42 13.64
CA CYS A 398 -64.12 -2.58 15.09
C CYS A 398 -64.34 -1.26 15.87
N SER A 399 -64.79 -0.18 15.22
CA SER A 399 -65.22 1.06 15.91
C SER A 399 -66.70 1.30 15.80
#